data_AF-A0A7R9JSB3-F1
#
_entry.id   AF-A0A7R9JSB3-F1
#
_cell.length_a   1.000
_cell.length_b   1.000
_cell.length_c   1.000
_cell.angle_alpha   90.00
_cell.angle_beta   90.00
_cell.angle_gamma   90.00
#
_symmetry.space_group_name_H-M   'P 1'
#
loop_
_entity.id
_entity.type
_entity.pdbx_description
1 polymer ?
#
loop_
_entity_poly.entity_id
_entity_poly.type
_entity_poly.pdbx_seq_one_letter_code
_entity_poly.pdbx_strand_id
1 'polypeptide(L)'
;MDKYAHGGNCEIDDKPDGEDFHSLLSAMQVLGFSSDEQDTIFKILASVLHLGNVYFHRKQLKHGQEGVEIGSDAEIRWTGHLLHLDADGIKRALTMKTTEARNERVFTPLSIDQALDARDAFAKALYNALFSWLVSRINQIVYKGTKRTASISILDIFGFEDFKENSFEQLCINYANENLQFYFNKHIFKLEQQEYAKEKIEWQTITYT
;
A
#
# COMPACT_ATOMS: atom_id res chain seq x y z
N MET A 1 1.81 12.32 17.90
CA MET A 1 0.65 12.02 17.05
C MET A 1 1.21 11.93 15.65
N ASP A 2 1.30 10.72 15.12
CA ASP A 2 2.10 10.46 13.93
C ASP A 2 1.37 10.90 12.68
N LYS A 3 2.09 11.42 11.67
CA LYS A 3 1.42 11.93 10.45
C LYS A 3 0.71 10.83 9.65
N TYR A 4 1.03 9.56 9.88
CA TYR A 4 0.29 8.44 9.30
C TYR A 4 -0.74 7.81 10.27
N ALA A 5 -0.76 8.26 11.53
CA ALA A 5 -1.80 7.93 12.51
C ALA A 5 -2.67 9.17 12.78
N HIS A 6 -3.39 9.63 11.76
CA HIS A 6 -4.37 10.71 11.90
C HIS A 6 -5.67 10.18 12.50
N GLY A 7 -5.80 10.24 13.83
CA GLY A 7 -7.07 9.93 14.49
C GLY A 7 -7.13 10.11 16.01
N GLY A 8 -6.00 10.13 16.72
CA GLY A 8 -6.01 10.15 18.18
C GLY A 8 -6.24 8.75 18.73
N ASN A 9 -6.86 8.60 19.91
CA ASN A 9 -7.14 7.28 20.48
C ASN A 9 -8.16 6.58 19.58
N CYS A 10 -7.65 5.83 18.60
CA CYS A 10 -8.41 5.06 17.61
C CYS A 10 -8.82 3.71 18.17
N GLU A 11 -9.28 3.67 19.42
CA GLU A 11 -9.87 2.44 19.98
C GLU A 11 -11.18 2.20 19.24
N ILE A 12 -11.28 1.05 18.58
CA ILE A 12 -12.54 0.56 18.01
C ILE A 12 -13.19 -0.29 19.11
N ASP A 13 -14.44 0.01 19.44
CA ASP A 13 -15.22 -0.78 20.40
C ASP A 13 -15.16 -2.27 20.00
N ASP A 14 -14.89 -3.13 20.98
CA ASP A 14 -14.73 -4.59 20.83
C ASP A 14 -13.54 -5.06 19.96
N LYS A 15 -12.53 -4.22 19.72
CA LYS A 15 -11.33 -4.62 18.98
C LYS A 15 -10.03 -4.18 19.67
N PRO A 16 -9.54 -4.97 20.64
CA PRO A 16 -8.30 -4.66 21.35
C PRO A 16 -7.06 -4.95 20.49
N ASP A 17 -6.34 -3.90 20.09
CA ASP A 17 -5.12 -3.98 19.26
C ASP A 17 -4.07 -4.96 19.81
N GLY A 18 -3.95 -5.07 21.14
CA GLY A 18 -3.01 -5.99 21.78
C GLY A 18 -3.34 -7.47 21.52
N GLU A 19 -4.62 -7.86 21.58
CA GLU A 19 -5.03 -9.24 21.32
C GLU A 19 -4.95 -9.57 19.81
N ASP A 20 -5.30 -8.61 18.96
CA ASP A 20 -5.16 -8.72 17.51
C ASP A 20 -3.69 -8.91 17.11
N PHE A 21 -2.77 -8.18 17.75
CA PHE A 21 -1.34 -8.34 17.52
C PHE A 21 -0.84 -9.72 17.92
N HIS A 22 -1.26 -10.25 19.08
CA HIS A 22 -0.93 -11.61 19.49
C HIS A 22 -1.51 -12.67 18.53
N SER A 23 -2.72 -12.45 18.04
CA SER A 23 -3.37 -13.31 17.05
C SER A 23 -2.61 -13.29 15.72
N LEU A 24 -2.15 -12.13 15.27
CA LEU A 24 -1.30 -11.97 14.09
C LEU A 24 0.01 -12.76 14.24
N LEU A 25 0.74 -12.60 15.35
CA LEU A 25 1.99 -13.33 15.59
C LEU A 25 1.77 -14.85 15.57
N SER A 26 0.68 -15.32 16.18
CA SER A 26 0.31 -16.74 16.17
C SER A 26 0.04 -17.24 14.74
N ALA A 27 -0.68 -16.45 13.93
CA ALA A 27 -0.95 -16.78 12.53
C ALA A 27 0.34 -16.82 11.69
N MET A 28 1.26 -15.88 11.90
CA MET A 28 2.57 -15.88 11.23
C MET A 28 3.38 -17.13 11.59
N GLN A 29 3.33 -17.56 12.84
CA GLN A 29 3.99 -18.80 13.26
C GLN A 29 3.39 -20.04 12.60
N VAL A 30 2.06 -20.12 12.49
CA VAL A 30 1.36 -21.21 11.78
C VAL A 30 1.71 -21.25 10.29
N LEU A 31 1.84 -20.08 9.66
CA LEU A 31 2.27 -19.96 8.27
C LEU A 31 3.77 -20.23 8.07
N GLY A 32 4.54 -20.40 9.15
CA GLY A 32 5.96 -20.74 9.09
C GLY A 32 6.89 -19.57 8.82
N PHE A 33 6.48 -18.34 9.16
CA PHE A 33 7.38 -17.19 9.15
C PHE A 33 8.45 -17.36 10.22
N SER A 34 9.71 -17.22 9.83
CA SER A 34 10.83 -17.26 10.78
C SER A 34 10.83 -16.03 11.69
N SER A 35 11.54 -16.10 12.82
CA SER A 35 11.73 -14.95 13.70
C SER A 35 12.41 -13.78 12.98
N ASP A 36 13.36 -14.08 12.08
CA ASP A 36 14.08 -13.06 11.32
C ASP A 36 13.18 -12.40 10.26
N GLU A 37 12.29 -13.18 9.63
CA GLU A 37 11.28 -12.64 8.71
C GLU A 37 10.32 -11.72 9.46
N GLN A 38 9.82 -12.13 10.62
CA GLN A 38 8.95 -11.31 11.47
C GLN A 38 9.62 -10.01 11.90
N ASP A 39 10.85 -10.09 12.41
CA ASP A 39 11.63 -8.92 12.80
C ASP A 39 11.85 -7.96 11.62
N THR A 40 12.15 -8.48 10.43
CA THR A 40 12.31 -7.67 9.22
C THR A 40 11.00 -6.96 8.83
N ILE A 41 9.87 -7.66 8.88
CA ILE A 41 8.54 -7.08 8.60
C ILE A 41 8.28 -5.91 9.55
N PHE A 42 8.49 -6.10 10.85
CA PHE A 42 8.24 -5.05 11.85
C PHE A 42 9.22 -3.89 11.74
N LYS A 43 10.49 -4.13 11.39
CA LYS A 43 11.47 -3.07 11.11
C LYS A 43 11.03 -2.20 9.93
N ILE A 44 10.51 -2.81 8.86
CA ILE A 44 10.00 -2.07 7.69
C ILE A 44 8.76 -1.24 8.09
N LEU A 45 7.80 -1.83 8.81
CA LEU A 45 6.60 -1.12 9.27
C LEU A 45 6.95 0.05 10.21
N ALA A 46 7.84 -0.17 11.17
CA ALA A 46 8.33 0.89 12.05
C ALA A 46 9.03 2.02 11.26
N SER A 47 9.80 1.66 10.22
CA SER A 47 10.43 2.65 9.34
C SER A 47 9.41 3.51 8.58
N VAL A 48 8.30 2.92 8.14
CA VAL A 48 7.19 3.67 7.52
C VAL A 48 6.59 4.68 8.52
N LEU A 49 6.41 4.29 9.78
CA LEU A 49 5.91 5.19 10.83
C LEU A 49 6.88 6.34 11.12
N HIS A 50 8.18 6.03 11.30
CA HIS A 50 9.23 7.04 11.48
C HIS A 50 9.30 8.02 10.31
N LEU A 51 9.21 7.52 9.07
CA LEU A 51 9.15 8.38 7.89
C LEU A 51 7.96 9.33 7.93
N GLY A 52 6.80 8.89 8.44
CA GLY A 52 5.62 9.75 8.61
C GLY A 52 5.85 10.94 9.53
N ASN A 53 6.71 10.77 10.53
CA ASN A 53 7.05 11.81 11.49
C ASN A 53 8.11 12.80 11.00
N VAL A 54 8.68 12.58 9.80
CA VAL A 54 9.58 13.53 9.17
C VAL A 54 8.79 14.77 8.71
N TYR A 55 9.23 15.94 9.20
CA TYR A 55 8.73 17.25 8.78
C TYR A 55 9.88 18.12 8.26
N PHE A 56 9.51 19.12 7.46
CA PHE A 56 10.46 19.97 6.73
C PHE A 56 10.23 21.45 7.05
N HIS A 57 11.30 22.22 7.03
CA HIS A 57 11.27 23.68 7.07
C HIS A 57 11.75 24.24 5.72
N ARG A 58 11.13 25.34 5.27
CA ARG A 58 11.62 26.08 4.11
C ARG A 58 12.97 26.71 4.44
N LYS A 59 13.91 26.57 3.52
CA LYS A 59 15.25 27.15 3.60
C LYS A 59 15.53 27.96 2.35
N GLN A 60 15.83 29.24 2.52
CA GLN A 60 16.25 30.07 1.40
C GLN A 60 17.72 29.79 1.09
N LEU A 61 17.99 29.35 -0.13
CA LEU A 61 19.33 29.04 -0.61
C LEU A 61 19.95 30.25 -1.32
N LYS A 62 21.26 30.14 -1.59
CA LYS A 62 21.98 31.16 -2.37
C LYS A 62 21.33 31.31 -3.74
N HIS A 63 21.39 32.52 -4.30
CA HIS A 63 20.79 32.87 -5.60
C HIS A 63 19.24 32.82 -5.66
N GLY A 64 18.56 32.88 -4.51
CA GLY A 64 17.10 32.98 -4.46
C GLY A 64 16.35 31.67 -4.72
N GLN A 65 17.06 30.53 -4.74
CA GLN A 65 16.43 29.22 -4.83
C GLN A 65 15.73 28.86 -3.50
N GLU A 66 14.55 28.25 -3.60
CA GLU A 66 13.89 27.62 -2.45
C GLU A 66 14.48 26.22 -2.26
N GLY A 67 14.68 25.83 -1.00
CA GLY A 67 15.05 24.49 -0.61
C GLY A 67 14.37 24.10 0.70
N VAL A 68 14.68 22.90 1.18
CA VAL A 68 14.14 22.35 2.42
C VAL A 68 15.24 21.89 3.36
N GLU A 69 14.93 21.89 4.65
CA GLU A 69 15.73 21.30 5.70
C GLU A 69 14.86 20.42 6.59
N ILE A 70 15.36 19.23 6.93
CA ILE A 70 14.65 18.30 7.80
C ILE A 70 14.59 18.88 9.22
N GLY A 71 13.42 18.86 9.83
CA GLY A 71 13.20 19.44 11.16
C GLY A 71 13.78 18.62 12.32
N SER A 72 13.92 17.30 12.14
CA SER A 72 14.55 16.40 13.12
C SER A 72 15.32 15.28 12.42
N ASP A 73 16.59 15.14 12.76
CA ASP A 73 17.42 14.03 12.27
C ASP A 73 17.13 12.70 13.01
N ALA A 74 16.33 12.72 14.10
CA ALA A 74 16.05 11.51 14.89
C ALA A 74 15.30 10.45 14.08
N GLU A 75 14.23 10.83 13.39
CA GLU A 75 13.43 9.91 12.57
C GLU A 75 14.24 9.33 11.40
N ILE A 76 15.12 10.15 10.81
CA ILE A 76 16.01 9.71 9.73
C ILE A 76 17.04 8.70 10.23
N ARG A 77 17.61 8.91 11.42
CA ARG A 77 18.54 7.96 12.03
C ARG A 77 17.86 6.65 12.40
N TRP A 78 16.64 6.69 12.94
CA TRP A 78 15.86 5.48 13.22
C TRP A 78 15.54 4.71 11.93
N THR A 79 15.04 5.40 10.91
CA THR A 79 14.78 4.81 9.59
C THR A 79 16.04 4.19 9.00
N GLY A 80 17.17 4.90 9.04
CA GLY A 80 18.47 4.38 8.58
C GLY A 80 18.95 3.16 9.37
N HIS A 81 18.76 3.15 10.68
CA HIS A 81 19.13 2.02 11.53
C HIS A 81 18.29 0.77 11.22
N LEU A 82 16.96 0.92 11.12
CA LEU A 82 16.02 -0.17 10.89
C LEU A 82 16.15 -0.78 9.49
N LEU A 83 16.38 0.05 8.47
CA LEU A 83 16.54 -0.38 7.07
C LEU A 83 17.99 -0.68 6.69
N HIS A 84 18.94 -0.49 7.61
CA HIS A 84 20.37 -0.58 7.35
C HIS A 84 20.84 0.31 6.19
N LEU A 85 20.34 1.56 6.16
CA LEU A 85 20.66 2.57 5.15
C LEU A 85 21.46 3.73 5.76
N ASP A 86 22.27 4.35 4.91
CA ASP A 86 22.98 5.59 5.26
C ASP A 86 21.97 6.73 5.53
N ALA A 87 22.03 7.30 6.74
CA ALA A 87 21.14 8.38 7.16
C ALA A 87 21.31 9.63 6.28
N ASP A 88 22.54 9.93 5.87
CA ASP A 88 22.81 11.05 4.96
C ASP A 88 22.25 10.79 3.55
N GLY A 89 22.29 9.53 3.11
CA GLY A 89 21.62 9.07 1.89
C GLY A 89 20.11 9.33 1.91
N ILE A 90 19.45 8.94 2.99
CA ILE A 90 18.01 9.20 3.17
C ILE A 90 17.74 10.71 3.18
N LYS A 91 18.54 11.48 3.94
CA LYS A 91 18.40 12.94 4.01
C LYS A 91 18.55 13.61 2.64
N ARG A 92 19.53 13.18 1.83
CA ARG A 92 19.69 13.65 0.46
C ARG A 92 18.49 13.29 -0.41
N ALA A 93 18.01 12.05 -0.36
CA ALA A 93 16.86 11.60 -1.14
C ALA A 93 15.58 12.39 -0.82
N LEU A 94 15.40 12.83 0.43
CA LEU A 94 14.24 13.60 0.87
C LEU A 94 14.35 15.11 0.64
N THR A 95 15.53 15.62 0.30
CA THR A 95 15.78 17.07 0.18
C THR A 95 16.28 17.51 -1.19
N MET A 96 16.77 16.57 -2.00
CA MET A 96 17.41 16.84 -3.30
C MET A 96 16.84 15.93 -4.38
N LYS A 97 16.51 16.51 -5.54
CA LYS A 97 16.25 15.79 -6.78
C LYS A 97 17.59 15.45 -7.44
N THR A 98 17.81 14.18 -7.74
CA THR A 98 18.95 13.75 -8.58
C THR A 98 18.50 13.65 -10.03
N THR A 99 19.16 14.38 -10.93
CA THR A 99 18.94 14.30 -12.38
C THR A 99 20.20 13.79 -13.05
N GLU A 100 20.09 12.68 -13.78
CA GLU A 100 21.20 12.11 -14.55
C GLU A 100 21.16 12.65 -15.99
N ALA A 101 22.25 13.30 -16.42
CA ALA A 101 22.40 13.81 -17.78
C ALA A 101 23.77 13.40 -18.34
N ARG A 102 23.77 12.54 -19.37
CA ARG A 102 24.94 12.19 -20.22
C ARG A 102 26.27 12.01 -19.45
N ASN A 103 26.24 11.33 -18.30
CA ASN A 103 27.35 10.99 -17.38
C ASN A 103 27.57 11.93 -16.17
N GLU A 104 26.74 12.95 -15.97
CA GLU A 104 26.77 13.79 -14.77
C GLU A 104 25.50 13.63 -13.94
N ARG A 105 25.67 13.67 -12.61
CA ARG A 105 24.57 13.74 -11.64
C ARG A 105 24.45 15.17 -11.15
N VAL A 106 23.34 15.81 -11.49
CA VAL A 106 23.00 17.14 -11.00
C VAL A 106 22.04 16.99 -9.82
N PHE A 107 22.39 17.59 -8.69
CA PHE A 107 21.54 17.64 -7.51
C PHE A 107 20.87 19.01 -7.41
N THR A 108 19.54 19.01 -7.43
CA THR A 108 18.73 20.23 -7.32
C THR A 108 17.90 20.17 -6.04
N PRO A 109 17.91 21.22 -5.20
CA PRO A 109 17.05 21.28 -4.01
C PRO A 109 15.58 21.10 -4.33
N LEU A 110 14.86 20.38 -3.47
CA LEU A 110 13.41 20.22 -3.54
C LEU A 110 12.69 21.41 -2.90
N SER A 111 11.52 21.77 -3.44
CA SER A 111 10.56 22.62 -2.72
C SER A 111 9.91 21.86 -1.55
N ILE A 112 9.20 22.57 -0.68
CA ILE A 112 8.51 21.95 0.46
C ILE A 112 7.49 20.88 0.03
N ASP A 113 6.71 21.15 -1.01
CA ASP A 113 5.69 20.22 -1.50
C ASP A 113 6.35 18.97 -2.11
N GLN A 114 7.43 19.15 -2.87
CA GLN A 114 8.19 18.03 -3.44
C GLN A 114 8.85 17.17 -2.37
N ALA A 115 9.32 17.76 -1.28
CA ALA A 115 9.92 17.01 -0.16
C ALA A 115 8.86 16.20 0.60
N LEU A 116 7.65 16.75 0.78
CA LEU A 116 6.50 16.05 1.33
C LEU A 116 6.10 14.87 0.45
N ASP A 117 5.98 15.09 -0.86
CA ASP A 117 5.68 14.05 -1.85
C ASP A 117 6.77 12.97 -1.86
N ALA A 118 8.05 13.34 -1.80
CA ALA A 118 9.16 12.39 -1.78
C ALA A 118 9.13 11.49 -0.53
N ARG A 119 8.82 12.06 0.64
CA ARG A 119 8.65 11.30 1.89
C ARG A 119 7.47 10.33 1.77
N ASP A 120 6.32 10.80 1.31
CA ASP A 120 5.12 9.98 1.18
C ASP A 120 5.29 8.89 0.12
N ALA A 121 5.96 9.18 -0.98
CA ALA A 121 6.34 8.20 -1.99
C ALA A 121 7.30 7.14 -1.43
N PHE A 122 8.28 7.53 -0.61
CA PHE A 122 9.20 6.58 0.04
C PHE A 122 8.44 5.65 1.00
N ALA A 123 7.61 6.20 1.88
CA ALA A 123 6.78 5.41 2.79
C ALA A 123 5.85 4.44 2.02
N LYS A 124 5.15 4.93 1.00
CA LYS A 124 4.30 4.11 0.12
C LYS A 124 5.09 3.00 -0.58
N ALA A 125 6.28 3.30 -1.08
CA ALA A 125 7.13 2.32 -1.77
C ALA A 125 7.58 1.19 -0.83
N LEU A 126 7.97 1.51 0.41
CA LEU A 126 8.34 0.51 1.42
C LEU A 126 7.16 -0.39 1.77
N TYR A 127 6.02 0.20 2.08
CA TYR A 127 4.81 -0.55 2.42
C TYR A 127 4.35 -1.44 1.26
N ASN A 128 4.34 -0.91 0.03
CA ASN A 128 3.95 -1.66 -1.16
C ASN A 128 4.92 -2.83 -1.44
N ALA A 129 6.23 -2.62 -1.27
CA ALA A 129 7.23 -3.67 -1.43
C ALA A 129 7.05 -4.78 -0.39
N LEU A 130 6.82 -4.42 0.87
CA LEU A 130 6.53 -5.37 1.96
C LEU A 130 5.25 -6.15 1.68
N PHE A 131 4.16 -5.47 1.33
CA PHE A 131 2.87 -6.12 1.05
C PHE A 131 2.98 -7.09 -0.13
N SER A 132 3.63 -6.67 -1.22
CA SER A 132 3.88 -7.53 -2.39
C SER A 132 4.71 -8.76 -2.02
N TRP A 133 5.74 -8.57 -1.16
CA TRP A 133 6.55 -9.67 -0.66
C TRP A 133 5.74 -10.63 0.23
N LEU A 134 4.88 -10.13 1.12
CA LEU A 134 4.00 -10.94 1.96
C LEU A 134 3.06 -11.81 1.12
N VAL A 135 2.43 -11.23 0.10
CA VAL A 135 1.57 -11.97 -0.84
C VAL A 135 2.36 -13.07 -1.54
N SER A 136 3.56 -12.75 -2.04
CA SER A 136 4.45 -13.74 -2.67
C SER A 136 4.83 -14.87 -1.70
N ARG A 137 5.19 -14.54 -0.46
CA ARG A 137 5.58 -15.50 0.58
C ARG A 137 4.44 -16.43 0.94
N ILE A 138 3.24 -15.90 1.15
CA ILE A 138 2.02 -16.69 1.43
C ILE A 138 1.68 -17.59 0.25
N ASN A 139 1.75 -17.06 -0.98
CA ASN A 139 1.49 -17.86 -2.18
C ASN A 139 2.46 -19.04 -2.31
N GLN A 140 3.73 -18.87 -1.97
CA GLN A 140 4.71 -19.98 -1.97
C GLN A 140 4.38 -21.06 -0.93
N ILE A 141 3.79 -20.69 0.21
CA ILE A 141 3.38 -21.63 1.26
C ILE A 141 2.12 -22.41 0.83
N VAL A 142 1.15 -21.73 0.23
CA VAL A 142 -0.15 -22.31 -0.13
C VAL A 142 -0.07 -23.10 -1.45
N TYR A 143 0.71 -22.64 -2.43
CA TYR A 143 0.78 -23.25 -3.76
C TYR A 143 1.74 -24.45 -3.79
N LYS A 144 1.17 -25.67 -3.79
CA LYS A 144 1.93 -26.93 -3.81
C LYS A 144 2.26 -27.49 -5.21
N GLY A 145 2.21 -26.67 -6.26
CA GLY A 145 2.73 -27.05 -7.59
C GLY A 145 1.89 -28.04 -8.43
N THR A 146 0.73 -28.50 -7.96
CA THR A 146 -0.13 -29.38 -8.77
C THR A 146 -0.98 -28.57 -9.75
N LYS A 147 -0.76 -28.76 -11.05
CA LYS A 147 -1.70 -28.33 -12.11
C LYS A 147 -3.06 -29.00 -11.88
N ARG A 148 -3.98 -28.28 -11.25
CA ARG A 148 -5.40 -28.66 -11.23
C ARG A 148 -6.04 -28.15 -12.52
N THR A 149 -6.81 -29.02 -13.17
CA THR A 149 -7.53 -28.72 -14.43
C THR A 149 -8.76 -27.84 -14.21
N ALA A 150 -9.24 -27.74 -12.97
CA ALA A 150 -10.34 -26.86 -12.57
C ALA A 150 -9.96 -26.10 -11.30
N SER A 151 -10.34 -24.82 -11.24
CA SER A 151 -10.15 -23.92 -10.11
C SER A 151 -11.42 -23.13 -9.85
N ILE A 152 -11.76 -22.94 -8.57
CA ILE A 152 -12.77 -21.97 -8.13
C ILE A 152 -11.99 -20.79 -7.55
N SER A 153 -12.33 -19.58 -7.98
CA SER A 153 -11.71 -18.34 -7.52
C SER A 153 -12.74 -17.53 -6.76
N ILE A 154 -12.35 -16.98 -5.61
CA ILE A 154 -13.17 -16.04 -4.83
C ILE A 154 -12.61 -14.65 -5.10
N LEU A 155 -13.48 -13.71 -5.43
CA LEU A 155 -13.15 -12.31 -5.60
C LEU A 155 -13.72 -11.54 -4.40
N ASP A 156 -12.83 -10.99 -3.58
CA ASP A 156 -13.15 -10.12 -2.45
C ASP A 156 -12.59 -8.74 -2.75
N ILE A 157 -13.47 -7.77 -2.99
CA ILE A 157 -13.11 -6.38 -3.32
C ILE A 157 -13.91 -5.42 -2.46
N PHE A 158 -13.34 -4.24 -2.21
CA PHE A 158 -14.03 -3.16 -1.50
C PHE A 158 -15.28 -2.71 -2.26
N GLY A 159 -16.32 -2.33 -1.52
CA GLY A 159 -17.53 -1.74 -2.09
C GLY A 159 -17.29 -0.33 -2.64
N PHE A 160 -18.34 0.26 -3.22
CA PHE A 160 -18.30 1.63 -3.72
C PHE A 160 -18.06 2.62 -2.57
N GLU A 161 -17.12 3.55 -2.76
CA GLU A 161 -16.78 4.60 -1.80
C GLU A 161 -17.33 5.96 -2.26
N ASP A 162 -18.05 6.66 -1.38
CA ASP A 162 -18.54 8.01 -1.63
C ASP A 162 -18.24 8.92 -0.42
N PHE A 163 -17.09 9.59 -0.48
CA PHE A 163 -16.68 10.57 0.51
C PHE A 163 -16.92 12.00 0.01
N LYS A 164 -16.89 12.98 0.93
CA LYS A 164 -16.99 14.41 0.58
C LYS A 164 -15.91 14.86 -0.42
N GLU A 165 -14.72 14.30 -0.30
CA GLU A 165 -13.61 14.49 -1.22
C GLU A 165 -13.09 13.10 -1.62
N ASN A 166 -13.21 12.77 -2.90
CA ASN A 166 -12.72 11.50 -3.46
C ASN A 166 -11.42 11.77 -4.21
N SER A 167 -10.37 11.02 -3.86
CA SER A 167 -9.06 11.09 -4.51
C SER A 167 -8.97 10.14 -5.71
N PHE A 168 -7.79 10.08 -6.34
CA PHE A 168 -7.55 9.14 -7.44
C PHE A 168 -7.74 7.68 -6.99
N GLU A 169 -7.40 7.37 -5.74
CA GLU A 169 -7.58 6.07 -5.13
C GLU A 169 -9.06 5.64 -5.13
N GLN A 170 -9.99 6.53 -4.72
CA GLN A 170 -11.43 6.28 -4.77
C GLN A 170 -11.92 6.06 -6.21
N LEU A 171 -11.42 6.84 -7.17
CA LEU A 171 -11.76 6.65 -8.58
C LEU A 171 -11.37 5.24 -9.06
N CYS A 172 -10.17 4.77 -8.72
CA CYS A 172 -9.73 3.41 -9.05
C CYS A 172 -10.62 2.33 -8.43
N ILE A 173 -11.01 2.49 -7.15
CA ILE A 173 -11.90 1.56 -6.44
C ILE A 173 -13.29 1.53 -7.10
N ASN A 174 -13.90 2.69 -7.31
CA ASN A 174 -15.24 2.80 -7.89
C ASN A 174 -15.29 2.33 -9.34
N TYR A 175 -14.25 2.62 -10.12
CA TYR A 175 -14.13 2.12 -11.49
C TYR A 175 -14.03 0.59 -11.53
N ALA A 176 -13.26 -0.03 -10.63
CA ALA A 176 -13.21 -1.49 -10.53
C ALA A 176 -14.58 -2.09 -10.19
N ASN A 177 -15.32 -1.48 -9.26
CA ASN A 177 -16.68 -1.88 -8.90
C ASN A 177 -17.65 -1.77 -10.07
N GLU A 178 -17.63 -0.66 -10.80
CA GLU A 178 -18.49 -0.45 -11.97
C GLU A 178 -18.21 -1.49 -13.07
N ASN A 179 -16.93 -1.79 -13.32
CA ASN A 179 -16.55 -2.85 -14.26
C ASN A 179 -17.00 -4.24 -13.80
N LEU A 180 -16.93 -4.54 -12.50
CA LEU A 180 -17.41 -5.81 -11.97
C LEU A 180 -18.93 -5.94 -12.14
N GLN A 181 -19.68 -4.88 -11.83
CA GLN A 181 -21.12 -4.84 -12.02
C GLN A 181 -21.50 -4.99 -13.49
N PHE A 182 -20.79 -4.30 -14.39
CA PHE A 182 -20.97 -4.45 -15.83
C PHE A 182 -20.68 -5.87 -16.32
N TYR A 183 -19.60 -6.48 -15.83
CA TYR A 183 -19.25 -7.87 -16.14
C TYR A 183 -20.35 -8.83 -15.67
N PHE A 184 -20.84 -8.66 -14.44
CA PHE A 184 -21.92 -9.46 -13.86
C PHE A 184 -23.18 -9.39 -14.74
N ASN A 185 -23.66 -8.18 -15.03
CA ASN A 185 -24.84 -7.97 -15.87
C ASN A 185 -24.66 -8.61 -17.26
N LYS A 186 -23.49 -8.46 -17.89
CA LYS A 186 -23.28 -8.97 -19.24
C LYS A 186 -23.12 -10.49 -19.31
N HIS A 187 -22.42 -11.09 -18.34
CA HIS A 187 -21.97 -12.48 -18.44
C HIS A 187 -22.81 -13.43 -17.62
N ILE A 188 -23.15 -13.08 -16.37
CA ILE A 188 -23.88 -13.99 -15.49
C ILE A 188 -25.28 -14.24 -16.04
N PHE A 189 -26.03 -13.20 -16.43
CA PHE A 189 -27.36 -13.40 -17.02
C PHE A 189 -27.32 -14.24 -18.30
N LYS A 190 -26.28 -14.07 -19.12
CA LYS A 190 -26.11 -14.88 -20.34
C LYS A 190 -25.76 -16.33 -20.03
N LEU A 191 -24.84 -16.56 -19.07
CA LEU A 191 -24.44 -17.89 -18.64
C LEU A 191 -25.59 -18.64 -17.95
N GLU A 192 -26.38 -17.93 -17.15
CA GLU A 192 -27.57 -18.46 -16.50
C GLU A 192 -28.60 -18.92 -17.54
N GLN A 193 -28.93 -18.07 -18.51
CA GLN A 193 -29.81 -18.47 -19.64
C GLN A 193 -29.30 -19.70 -20.39
N GLN A 194 -27.97 -19.81 -20.59
CA GLN A 194 -27.36 -20.97 -21.25
C GLN A 194 -27.50 -22.26 -20.43
N GLU A 195 -27.34 -22.18 -19.10
CA GLU A 195 -27.47 -23.35 -18.23
C GLU A 195 -28.93 -23.80 -18.11
N TYR A 196 -29.88 -22.87 -17.96
CA TYR A 196 -31.32 -23.17 -17.97
C TYR A 196 -31.75 -23.87 -19.28
N ALA A 197 -31.27 -23.38 -20.43
CA ALA A 197 -31.52 -24.00 -21.72
C ALA A 197 -30.94 -25.42 -21.82
N LYS A 198 -29.74 -25.64 -21.26
CA LYS A 198 -29.06 -26.94 -21.22
C LYS A 198 -29.77 -27.94 -20.31
N GLU A 199 -30.31 -27.48 -19.18
CA GLU A 199 -31.13 -28.28 -18.25
C GLU A 199 -32.60 -28.43 -18.70
N LYS A 200 -32.99 -27.78 -19.81
CA LYS A 200 -34.35 -27.77 -20.37
C LYS A 200 -35.41 -27.19 -19.43
N ILE A 201 -35.04 -26.16 -18.70
CA ILE A 201 -35.92 -25.38 -17.81
C ILE A 201 -36.43 -24.17 -18.60
N GLU A 202 -37.75 -23.89 -18.56
CA GLU A 202 -38.32 -22.70 -19.19
C GLU A 202 -37.80 -21.41 -18.53
N TRP A 203 -37.30 -20.49 -19.34
CA TRP A 203 -36.78 -19.19 -18.89
C TRP A 203 -37.65 -18.04 -19.41
N GLN A 204 -38.02 -17.11 -18.53
CA GLN A 204 -38.65 -15.84 -18.92
C GLN A 204 -37.58 -14.75 -19.06
N THR A 205 -37.51 -14.11 -20.22
CA THR A 205 -36.52 -13.07 -20.49
C THR A 205 -36.76 -11.84 -19.61
N ILE A 206 -35.78 -11.52 -18.76
CA ILE A 206 -35.78 -10.31 -17.92
C ILE A 206 -34.92 -9.25 -18.60
N THR A 207 -35.44 -8.03 -18.74
CA THR A 207 -34.70 -6.86 -19.25
C THR A 207 -33.94 -6.20 -18.09
N TYR A 208 -32.65 -5.92 -18.27
CA TYR A 208 -31.81 -5.24 -17.27
C TYR A 208 -31.14 -3.99 -17.87
N THR A 209 -30.84 -3.02 -17.00
CA THR A 209 -30.06 -1.80 -17.34
C THR A 209 -28.72 -1.88 -16.65
#